data_AF-A0A914XMC3-F1
#
_entry.id   AF-A0A914XMC3-F1
#
_cell.length_a   1.000
_cell.length_b   1.000
_cell.length_c   1.000
_cell.angle_alpha   90.00
_cell.angle_beta   90.00
_cell.angle_gamma   90.00
#
_symmetry.space_group_name_H-M   'P 1'
#
loop_
_entity.id
_entity.type
_entity.pdbx_description
1 polymer ?
#
loop_
_entity_poly.entity_id
_entity_poly.type
_entity_poly.pdbx_seq_one_letter_code
_entity_poly.pdbx_strand_id
1 'polypeptide(L)'
;MANTASVDWPERWAHISKLLERGSKMAHPDFEPGPDNLKGVNQCKILVVGAGGLGCELLKDLALSGFQNIHVIDMDTIDLSNLNRQFLFRLKDVGSFKAEVAARIVSQRVPGCNVVAHNCKIQDKNDDFYRSFNLIVCGLDSIVARRWLNGMIVSYLTTSPDFQMKSPSVTAPGKTLYMASAVIPALEELSRKNLRLSLKELGLADGHEIAVADETLSQPLTFRLQLTAPAMDVTQ
;
A
#
# COMPACT_ATOMS: atom_id res chain seq x y z
N MET A 1 -7.56 -5.58 -32.37
CA MET A 1 -7.55 -4.33 -31.58
C MET A 1 -8.96 -3.77 -31.60
N ALA A 2 -9.72 -3.94 -30.51
CA ALA A 2 -11.09 -3.42 -30.44
C ALA A 2 -11.04 -1.96 -30.02
N ASN A 3 -11.63 -1.10 -30.85
CA ASN A 3 -11.77 0.33 -30.66
C ASN A 3 -12.70 0.61 -29.47
N THR A 4 -12.15 0.94 -28.29
CA THR A 4 -12.93 1.33 -27.11
C THR A 4 -13.19 2.83 -27.14
N ALA A 5 -14.16 3.24 -27.96
CA ALA A 5 -14.81 4.54 -27.73
C ALA A 5 -15.28 4.60 -26.28
N SER A 6 -15.13 5.75 -25.60
CA SER A 6 -15.49 5.88 -24.19
C SER A 6 -16.97 5.50 -24.00
N VAL A 7 -17.22 4.39 -23.31
CA VAL A 7 -18.58 3.96 -22.91
C VAL A 7 -19.02 4.80 -21.71
N ASP A 8 -18.93 6.12 -21.85
CA ASP A 8 -19.26 7.09 -20.82
C ASP A 8 -20.39 7.98 -21.33
N TRP A 9 -21.23 8.46 -20.40
CA TRP A 9 -22.40 9.28 -20.71
C TRP A 9 -22.40 10.54 -19.83
N PRO A 10 -23.11 11.60 -20.25
CA PRO A 10 -23.15 12.85 -19.49
C PRO A 10 -23.53 12.62 -18.03
N GLU A 11 -22.80 13.30 -17.13
CA GLU A 11 -23.03 13.29 -15.68
C GLU A 11 -22.89 11.94 -14.97
N ARG A 12 -22.42 10.88 -15.64
CA ARG A 12 -22.17 9.57 -15.00
C ARG A 12 -21.37 9.69 -13.70
N TRP A 13 -20.33 10.51 -13.71
CA TRP A 13 -19.41 10.72 -12.59
C TRP A 13 -19.70 11.99 -11.78
N ALA A 14 -20.86 12.63 -11.94
CA ALA A 14 -21.17 13.91 -11.31
C ALA A 14 -21.04 13.88 -9.77
N HIS A 15 -21.30 12.74 -9.14
CA HIS A 15 -21.10 12.57 -7.69
C HIS A 15 -19.61 12.54 -7.30
N ILE A 16 -18.78 11.87 -8.10
CA ILE A 16 -17.34 11.73 -7.87
C ILE A 16 -16.62 13.04 -8.22
N SER A 17 -16.99 13.70 -9.32
CA SER A 17 -16.45 15.01 -9.72
C SER A 17 -16.57 16.07 -8.63
N LYS A 18 -17.65 16.05 -7.82
CA LYS A 18 -17.80 16.97 -6.67
C LYS A 18 -16.69 16.82 -5.64
N LEU A 19 -16.12 15.63 -5.48
CA LEU A 19 -15.02 15.35 -4.55
C LEU A 19 -13.66 15.65 -5.18
N LEU A 20 -13.52 15.44 -6.49
CA LEU A 20 -12.24 15.52 -7.18
C LEU A 20 -11.91 16.91 -7.75
N GLU A 21 -12.92 17.71 -8.07
CA GLU A 21 -12.75 18.99 -8.77
C GLU A 21 -12.93 20.21 -7.87
N ARG A 22 -13.32 20.01 -6.60
CA ARG A 22 -13.63 21.10 -5.67
C ARG A 22 -12.64 21.10 -4.50
N GLY A 23 -12.05 22.25 -4.22
CA GLY A 23 -11.24 22.43 -3.02
C GLY A 23 -12.07 22.29 -1.74
N SER A 24 -11.44 21.80 -0.67
CA SER A 24 -12.05 21.68 0.66
C SER A 24 -11.03 21.98 1.75
N LYS A 25 -11.45 22.63 2.83
CA LYS A 25 -10.60 22.82 4.03
C LYS A 25 -10.29 21.51 4.75
N MET A 26 -11.04 20.45 4.45
CA MET A 26 -10.83 19.10 4.98
C MET A 26 -10.04 18.20 4.02
N ALA A 27 -9.65 18.71 2.85
CA ALA A 27 -8.85 17.94 1.91
C ALA A 27 -7.45 17.68 2.47
N HIS A 28 -6.81 16.61 1.99
CA HIS A 28 -5.40 16.35 2.27
C HIS A 28 -4.54 17.55 1.80
N PRO A 29 -3.46 17.94 2.50
CA PRO A 29 -2.62 19.07 2.10
C PRO A 29 -2.09 18.99 0.66
N ASP A 30 -1.81 17.77 0.19
CA ASP A 30 -1.31 17.52 -1.16
C ASP A 30 -2.42 17.39 -2.22
N PHE A 31 -3.69 17.60 -1.85
CA PHE A 31 -4.80 17.51 -2.79
C PHE A 31 -4.93 18.79 -3.61
N GLU A 32 -4.73 18.65 -4.92
CA GLU A 32 -5.03 19.70 -5.89
C GLU A 32 -6.35 19.39 -6.62
N PRO A 33 -7.38 20.25 -6.50
CA PRO A 33 -8.65 20.00 -7.17
C PRO A 33 -8.52 20.19 -8.69
N GLY A 34 -9.03 19.22 -9.47
CA GLY A 34 -9.00 19.31 -10.92
C GLY A 34 -9.64 18.11 -11.62
N PRO A 35 -10.05 18.26 -12.89
CA PRO A 35 -10.72 17.21 -13.65
C PRO A 35 -9.81 16.00 -13.95
N ASP A 36 -8.49 16.20 -13.94
CA ASP A 36 -7.52 15.13 -14.19
C ASP A 36 -7.45 14.10 -13.05
N ASN A 37 -7.93 14.45 -11.86
CA ASN A 37 -8.01 13.51 -10.73
C ASN A 37 -8.85 12.26 -11.06
N LEU A 38 -9.93 12.40 -11.84
CA LEU A 38 -10.73 11.25 -12.26
C LEU A 38 -9.94 10.33 -13.19
N LYS A 39 -9.06 10.88 -14.05
CA LYS A 39 -8.15 10.06 -14.87
C LYS A 39 -7.18 9.28 -13.99
N GLY A 40 -6.65 9.91 -12.94
CA GLY A 40 -5.82 9.25 -11.93
C GLY A 40 -6.55 8.08 -11.27
N VAL A 41 -7.78 8.32 -10.79
CA VAL A 41 -8.65 7.27 -10.20
C VAL A 41 -8.90 6.12 -11.20
N ASN A 42 -9.21 6.43 -12.46
CA ASN A 42 -9.45 5.41 -13.49
C ASN A 42 -8.18 4.57 -13.76
N GLN A 43 -7.00 5.20 -13.75
CA GLN A 43 -5.71 4.55 -14.02
C GLN A 43 -5.17 3.73 -12.85
N CYS A 44 -5.59 4.02 -11.61
CA CYS A 44 -5.19 3.26 -10.43
C CYS A 44 -5.50 1.77 -10.59
N LYS A 45 -4.48 0.94 -10.42
CA LYS A 45 -4.59 -0.52 -10.43
C LYS A 45 -4.83 -1.02 -9.02
N ILE A 46 -5.99 -1.64 -8.79
CA ILE A 46 -6.41 -2.12 -7.47
C ILE A 46 -6.46 -3.64 -7.45
N LEU A 47 -6.00 -4.25 -6.36
CA LEU A 47 -6.25 -5.65 -6.06
C LEU A 47 -7.24 -5.78 -4.90
N VAL A 48 -8.36 -6.46 -5.15
CA VAL A 48 -9.29 -6.92 -4.12
C VAL A 48 -8.96 -8.37 -3.76
N VAL A 49 -8.71 -8.63 -2.48
CA VAL A 49 -8.35 -9.96 -1.97
C VAL A 49 -9.54 -10.58 -1.27
N GLY A 50 -10.13 -11.60 -1.89
CA GLY A 50 -11.40 -12.23 -1.50
C GLY A 50 -12.57 -11.68 -2.30
N ALA A 51 -13.44 -12.57 -2.77
CA ALA A 51 -14.67 -12.34 -3.50
C ALA A 51 -15.91 -12.85 -2.73
N GLY A 52 -15.76 -13.19 -1.44
CA GLY A 52 -16.87 -13.40 -0.51
C GLY A 52 -17.58 -12.08 -0.15
N GLY A 53 -18.60 -12.12 0.71
CA GLY A 53 -19.51 -10.97 0.99
C GLY A 53 -18.89 -9.56 0.95
N LEU A 54 -17.80 -9.32 1.70
CA LEU A 54 -17.07 -8.05 1.66
C LEU A 54 -16.43 -7.76 0.30
N GLY A 55 -15.80 -8.75 -0.32
CA GLY A 55 -15.26 -8.65 -1.67
C GLY A 55 -16.31 -8.26 -2.72
N CYS A 56 -17.52 -8.82 -2.64
CA CYS A 56 -18.63 -8.42 -3.52
C CYS A 56 -19.01 -6.94 -3.36
N GLU A 57 -19.11 -6.46 -2.12
CA GLU A 57 -19.39 -5.05 -1.83
C GLU A 57 -18.25 -4.14 -2.30
N LEU A 58 -16.99 -4.50 -2.00
CA LEU A 58 -15.82 -3.75 -2.41
C LEU A 58 -15.73 -3.60 -3.93
N LEU A 59 -15.98 -4.67 -4.69
CA LEU A 59 -15.96 -4.60 -6.15
C LEU A 59 -17.02 -3.64 -6.70
N LYS A 60 -18.24 -3.66 -6.14
CA LYS A 60 -19.29 -2.70 -6.48
C LYS A 60 -18.85 -1.28 -6.16
N ASP A 61 -18.39 -1.05 -4.93
CA ASP A 61 -18.05 0.29 -4.44
C ASP A 61 -16.91 0.91 -5.24
N LEU A 62 -15.85 0.15 -5.49
CA LEU A 62 -14.72 0.60 -6.28
C LEU A 62 -15.14 0.91 -7.73
N ALA A 63 -15.87 0.01 -8.38
CA ALA A 63 -16.32 0.20 -9.76
C ALA A 63 -17.24 1.42 -9.91
N LEU A 64 -18.14 1.66 -8.94
CA LEU A 64 -19.04 2.82 -8.93
C LEU A 64 -18.37 4.10 -8.40
N SER A 65 -17.14 4.02 -7.89
CA SER A 65 -16.32 5.18 -7.47
C SER A 65 -15.34 5.65 -8.54
N GLY A 66 -15.37 5.07 -9.73
CA GLY A 66 -14.52 5.45 -10.86
C GLY A 66 -13.34 4.53 -11.11
N PHE A 67 -13.05 3.56 -10.23
CA PHE A 67 -11.92 2.66 -10.48
C PHE A 67 -12.23 1.70 -11.64
N GLN A 68 -11.33 1.67 -12.62
CA GLN A 68 -11.51 0.87 -13.83
C GLN A 68 -10.58 -0.33 -13.92
N ASN A 69 -9.40 -0.28 -13.30
CA ASN A 69 -8.41 -1.35 -13.36
C ASN A 69 -8.40 -2.16 -12.06
N ILE A 70 -9.33 -3.10 -11.95
CA ILE A 70 -9.50 -3.90 -10.74
C ILE A 70 -9.07 -5.34 -11.00
N HIS A 71 -8.34 -5.93 -10.08
CA HIS A 71 -8.08 -7.36 -10.03
C HIS A 71 -8.77 -7.93 -8.80
N VAL A 72 -9.30 -9.14 -8.91
CA VAL A 72 -9.85 -9.87 -7.78
C VAL A 72 -9.20 -11.24 -7.67
N ILE A 73 -8.75 -11.60 -6.47
CA ILE A 73 -8.19 -12.92 -6.18
C ILE A 73 -9.06 -13.64 -5.15
N ASP A 74 -9.49 -14.85 -5.46
CA ASP A 74 -10.23 -15.73 -4.55
C ASP A 74 -10.01 -17.18 -4.98
N MET A 75 -9.82 -18.09 -4.03
CA MET A 75 -9.55 -19.50 -4.33
C MET A 75 -10.82 -20.38 -4.34
N ASP A 76 -11.94 -19.85 -3.85
CA ASP A 76 -13.14 -20.64 -3.60
C ASP A 76 -14.05 -20.70 -4.83
N THR A 77 -14.86 -21.75 -4.84
CA THR A 77 -16.06 -21.85 -5.67
C THR A 77 -17.29 -21.35 -4.93
N ILE A 78 -18.32 -20.98 -5.68
CA ILE A 78 -19.61 -20.52 -5.15
C ILE A 78 -20.38 -21.69 -4.55
N ASP A 79 -20.81 -21.54 -3.30
CA ASP A 79 -21.70 -22.47 -2.61
C ASP A 79 -23.12 -21.90 -2.45
N LEU A 80 -24.13 -22.76 -2.30
CA LEU A 80 -25.52 -22.35 -2.11
C LEU A 80 -25.69 -21.42 -0.88
N SER A 81 -24.97 -21.70 0.21
CA SER A 81 -24.99 -20.88 1.43
C SER A 81 -24.44 -19.46 1.23
N ASN A 82 -23.78 -19.18 0.11
CA ASN A 82 -23.22 -17.87 -0.20
C ASN A 82 -24.29 -16.89 -0.71
N LEU A 83 -25.36 -17.41 -1.33
CA LEU A 83 -26.34 -16.60 -2.05
C LEU A 83 -27.17 -15.67 -1.16
N ASN A 84 -27.21 -15.90 0.15
CA ASN A 84 -27.93 -15.05 1.10
C ASN A 84 -27.26 -13.67 1.33
N ARG A 85 -25.99 -13.51 0.96
CA ARG A 85 -25.21 -12.29 1.23
C ARG A 85 -24.26 -11.88 0.12
N GLN A 86 -23.92 -12.79 -0.80
CA GLN A 86 -22.96 -12.54 -1.88
C GLN A 86 -23.73 -12.23 -3.17
N PHE A 87 -24.29 -11.02 -3.24
CA PHE A 87 -25.27 -10.61 -4.25
C PHE A 87 -24.76 -10.60 -5.71
N LEU A 88 -23.46 -10.81 -5.95
CA LEU A 88 -22.93 -10.99 -7.30
C LEU A 88 -23.24 -12.39 -7.86
N PHE A 89 -23.58 -13.36 -7.01
CA PHE A 89 -23.77 -14.76 -7.39
C PHE A 89 -25.24 -15.14 -7.51
N ARG A 90 -25.56 -16.09 -8.39
CA ARG A 90 -26.90 -16.65 -8.57
C ARG A 90 -26.84 -18.18 -8.47
N LEU A 91 -28.01 -18.81 -8.37
CA LEU A 91 -28.11 -20.27 -8.29
C LEU A 91 -27.41 -20.98 -9.46
N LYS A 92 -27.49 -20.41 -10.67
CA LYS A 92 -26.81 -20.93 -11.87
C LYS A 92 -25.29 -20.89 -11.81
N ASP A 93 -24.72 -20.08 -10.92
CA ASP A 93 -23.27 -19.90 -10.78
C ASP A 93 -22.67 -20.84 -9.71
N VAL A 94 -23.50 -21.61 -8.98
CA VAL A 94 -23.02 -22.56 -7.95
C VAL A 94 -22.05 -23.56 -8.57
N GLY A 95 -20.92 -23.77 -7.89
CA GLY A 95 -19.80 -24.59 -8.37
C GLY A 95 -18.78 -23.86 -9.25
N SER A 96 -19.10 -22.66 -9.75
CA SER A 96 -18.13 -21.82 -10.49
C SER A 96 -17.20 -21.07 -9.54
N PHE A 97 -16.03 -20.64 -10.01
CA PHE A 97 -15.10 -19.84 -9.20
C PHE A 97 -15.68 -18.46 -8.86
N LYS A 98 -15.56 -18.05 -7.60
CA LYS A 98 -16.08 -16.76 -7.12
C LYS A 98 -15.44 -15.59 -7.85
N ALA A 99 -14.12 -15.58 -7.98
CA ALA A 99 -13.38 -14.48 -8.62
C ALA A 99 -13.81 -14.28 -10.08
N GLU A 100 -13.92 -15.35 -10.87
CA GLU A 100 -14.41 -15.31 -12.26
C GLU A 100 -15.81 -14.74 -12.38
N VAL A 101 -16.76 -15.26 -11.61
CA VAL A 101 -18.16 -14.81 -11.69
C VAL A 101 -18.28 -13.38 -11.21
N ALA A 102 -17.60 -13.00 -10.12
CA ALA A 102 -17.61 -11.64 -9.61
C ALA A 102 -17.05 -10.65 -10.64
N ALA A 103 -15.91 -10.96 -11.25
CA ALA A 103 -15.29 -10.14 -12.28
C ALA A 103 -16.23 -9.95 -13.48
N ARG A 104 -16.78 -11.06 -14.00
CA ARG A 104 -17.74 -11.04 -15.12
C ARG A 104 -18.95 -10.17 -14.81
N ILE A 105 -19.57 -10.34 -13.65
CA ILE A 105 -20.81 -9.62 -13.29
C ILE A 105 -20.54 -8.12 -13.15
N VAL A 106 -19.43 -7.74 -12.50
CA VAL A 106 -19.09 -6.33 -12.29
C VAL A 106 -18.76 -5.65 -13.62
N SER A 107 -17.93 -6.27 -14.46
CA SER A 107 -17.61 -5.73 -15.79
C SER A 107 -18.82 -5.65 -16.73
N GLN A 108 -19.79 -6.56 -16.61
CA GLN A 108 -21.06 -6.48 -17.34
C GLN A 108 -21.97 -5.37 -16.82
N ARG A 109 -21.98 -5.13 -15.50
CA ARG A 109 -22.89 -4.20 -14.83
C ARG A 109 -22.40 -2.75 -14.87
N VAL A 110 -21.09 -2.54 -14.86
CA VAL A 110 -20.46 -1.21 -14.81
C VAL A 110 -19.61 -1.01 -16.07
N PRO A 111 -20.15 -0.32 -17.10
CA PRO A 111 -19.44 -0.14 -18.37
C PRO A 111 -18.09 0.56 -18.19
N GLY A 112 -17.04 0.08 -18.85
CA GLY A 112 -15.68 0.64 -18.71
C GLY A 112 -14.92 0.17 -17.46
N CYS A 113 -15.52 -0.60 -16.56
CA CYS A 113 -14.79 -1.25 -15.47
C CYS A 113 -14.23 -2.61 -15.95
N ASN A 114 -12.91 -2.73 -15.95
CA ASN A 114 -12.19 -3.96 -16.28
C ASN A 114 -11.79 -4.69 -14.99
N VAL A 115 -12.45 -5.82 -14.72
CA VAL A 115 -12.14 -6.66 -13.56
C VAL A 115 -11.45 -7.94 -14.04
N VAL A 116 -10.23 -8.18 -13.55
CA VAL A 116 -9.44 -9.38 -13.88
C VAL A 116 -9.49 -10.38 -12.72
N ALA A 117 -9.99 -11.59 -12.98
CA ALA A 117 -10.09 -12.65 -11.99
C ALA A 117 -8.79 -13.46 -11.84
N HIS A 118 -8.49 -13.88 -10.61
CA HIS A 118 -7.42 -14.82 -10.27
C HIS A 118 -8.00 -15.92 -9.36
N ASN A 119 -8.25 -17.11 -9.91
CA ASN A 119 -8.81 -18.24 -9.15
C ASN A 119 -7.71 -19.04 -8.45
N CYS A 120 -7.07 -18.43 -7.45
CA CYS A 120 -5.92 -19.02 -6.79
C CYS A 120 -5.80 -18.51 -5.37
N LYS A 121 -4.94 -19.17 -4.58
CA LYS A 121 -4.60 -18.71 -3.26
C LYS A 121 -3.70 -17.49 -3.38
N ILE A 122 -3.73 -16.63 -2.38
CA ILE A 122 -2.81 -15.49 -2.29
C ILE A 122 -1.35 -15.96 -2.30
N GLN A 123 -1.07 -17.12 -1.70
CA GLN A 123 0.26 -17.71 -1.66
C GLN A 123 0.81 -18.15 -3.02
N ASP A 124 -0.05 -18.27 -4.04
CA ASP A 124 0.35 -18.74 -5.37
C ASP A 124 0.91 -17.60 -6.24
N LYS A 125 0.80 -16.34 -5.77
CA LYS A 125 1.33 -15.16 -6.46
C LYS A 125 2.68 -14.74 -5.85
N ASN A 126 3.56 -14.25 -6.71
CA ASN A 126 4.86 -13.73 -6.30
C ASN A 126 4.79 -12.24 -5.90
N ASP A 127 5.89 -11.74 -5.35
CA ASP A 127 6.02 -10.34 -4.95
C ASP A 127 5.73 -9.36 -6.09
N ASP A 128 6.22 -9.64 -7.31
CA ASP A 128 6.05 -8.77 -8.48
C ASP A 128 4.57 -8.55 -8.82
N PHE A 129 3.74 -9.58 -8.65
CA PHE A 129 2.30 -9.46 -8.80
C PHE A 129 1.75 -8.40 -7.86
N TYR A 130 2.06 -8.48 -6.57
CA TYR A 130 1.56 -7.55 -5.55
C TYR A 130 2.12 -6.14 -5.70
N ARG A 131 3.39 -6.01 -6.07
CA ARG A 131 4.07 -4.72 -6.33
C ARG A 131 3.44 -3.94 -7.49
N SER A 132 2.75 -4.63 -8.40
CA SER A 132 2.13 -3.99 -9.56
C SER A 132 0.87 -3.17 -9.25
N PHE A 133 0.37 -3.16 -8.00
CA PHE A 133 -0.88 -2.51 -7.61
C PHE A 133 -0.64 -1.23 -6.80
N ASN A 134 -1.45 -0.20 -7.04
CA ASN A 134 -1.45 1.04 -6.26
C ASN A 134 -2.15 0.85 -4.91
N LEU A 135 -3.16 -0.02 -4.86
CA LEU A 135 -3.94 -0.29 -3.66
C LEU A 135 -4.30 -1.77 -3.59
N ILE A 136 -4.18 -2.35 -2.38
CA ILE A 136 -4.62 -3.71 -2.08
C ILE A 136 -5.65 -3.63 -0.97
N VAL A 137 -6.87 -4.10 -1.24
CA VAL A 137 -7.99 -4.09 -0.29
C VAL A 137 -8.36 -5.51 0.08
N CYS A 138 -8.42 -5.79 1.39
CA CYS A 138 -8.57 -7.14 1.92
C CYS A 138 -9.99 -7.40 2.45
N GLY A 139 -10.68 -8.36 1.84
CA GLY A 139 -11.96 -8.90 2.26
C GLY A 139 -11.87 -10.34 2.81
N LEU A 140 -10.69 -10.74 3.31
CA LEU A 140 -10.43 -12.10 3.81
C LEU A 140 -11.08 -12.36 5.16
N ASP A 141 -11.49 -13.59 5.41
CA ASP A 141 -12.12 -14.07 6.66
C ASP A 141 -11.17 -14.84 7.59
N SER A 142 -10.00 -15.25 7.09
CA SER A 142 -8.99 -15.98 7.88
C SER A 142 -7.87 -15.08 8.41
N ILE A 143 -7.58 -15.23 9.71
CA ILE A 143 -6.43 -14.57 10.38
C ILE A 143 -5.11 -14.96 9.70
N VAL A 144 -4.95 -16.24 9.32
CA VAL A 144 -3.72 -16.74 8.69
C VAL A 144 -3.47 -16.04 7.36
N ALA A 145 -4.51 -15.93 6.53
CA ALA A 145 -4.41 -15.29 5.23
C ALA A 145 -4.14 -13.78 5.37
N ARG A 146 -4.79 -13.10 6.33
CA ARG A 146 -4.51 -11.69 6.65
C ARG A 146 -3.07 -11.48 7.10
N ARG A 147 -2.55 -12.33 8.01
CA ARG A 147 -1.16 -12.25 8.50
C ARG A 147 -0.15 -12.50 7.38
N TRP A 148 -0.42 -13.46 6.50
CA TRP A 148 0.44 -13.73 5.34
C TRP A 148 0.51 -12.53 4.40
N LEU A 149 -0.64 -11.97 4.01
CA LEU A 149 -0.69 -10.80 3.12
C LEU A 149 0.02 -9.60 3.77
N ASN A 150 -0.24 -9.34 5.05
CA ASN A 150 0.44 -8.30 5.80
C ASN A 150 1.96 -8.50 5.82
N GLY A 151 2.43 -9.72 6.09
CA GLY A 151 3.86 -10.04 6.11
C GLY A 151 4.54 -9.78 4.76
N MET A 152 3.90 -10.19 3.66
CA MET A 152 4.41 -9.95 2.32
C MET A 152 4.49 -8.45 2.00
N ILE A 153 3.45 -7.66 2.30
CA ILE A 153 3.48 -6.20 2.08
C ILE A 153 4.50 -5.49 2.97
N VAL A 154 4.58 -5.85 4.25
CA VAL A 154 5.59 -5.27 5.15
C VAL A 154 7.01 -5.59 4.66
N SER A 155 7.25 -6.82 4.21
CA SER A 155 8.53 -7.22 3.61
C SER A 155 8.85 -6.39 2.37
N TYR A 156 7.86 -6.11 1.52
CA TYR A 156 8.06 -5.22 0.38
C TYR A 156 8.44 -3.81 0.82
N LEU A 157 7.69 -3.21 1.75
CA LEU A 157 7.93 -1.84 2.22
C LEU A 157 9.32 -1.68 2.87
N THR A 158 9.80 -2.70 3.59
CA THR A 158 11.11 -2.63 4.25
C THR A 158 12.28 -2.87 3.29
N THR A 159 12.06 -3.64 2.22
CA THR A 159 13.13 -4.03 1.28
C THR A 159 13.17 -3.19 0.00
N SER A 160 12.10 -2.44 -0.30
CA SER A 160 12.06 -1.61 -1.51
C SER A 160 12.96 -0.39 -1.40
N PRO A 161 13.91 -0.18 -2.32
CA PRO A 161 14.73 1.02 -2.35
C PRO A 161 13.91 2.31 -2.47
N ASP A 162 12.72 2.24 -3.09
CA ASP A 162 11.83 3.40 -3.28
C ASP A 162 11.28 3.95 -1.96
N PHE A 163 11.23 3.13 -0.91
CA PHE A 163 10.74 3.51 0.43
C PHE A 163 11.86 3.63 1.47
N GLN A 164 13.12 3.40 1.07
CA GLN A 164 14.27 3.57 1.93
C GLN A 164 14.78 5.02 1.87
N MET A 165 15.35 5.48 2.99
CA MET A 165 16.09 6.74 3.04
C MET A 165 17.23 6.71 2.01
N LYS A 166 17.33 7.75 1.18
CA LYS A 166 18.28 7.77 0.04
C LYS A 166 19.69 8.14 0.47
N SER A 167 19.83 9.09 1.38
CA SER A 167 21.10 9.65 1.85
C SER A 167 20.96 10.16 3.29
N PRO A 168 20.76 9.25 4.27
CA PRO A 168 20.47 9.63 5.64
C PRO A 168 21.72 10.19 6.32
N SER A 169 21.56 11.33 6.98
CA SER A 169 22.55 11.95 7.84
C SER A 169 22.15 11.81 9.30
N VAL A 170 23.11 11.52 10.16
CA VAL A 170 22.91 11.22 11.58
C VAL A 170 23.68 12.24 12.43
N THR A 171 22.97 12.96 13.29
CA THR A 171 23.56 13.96 14.18
C THR A 171 23.09 13.76 15.61
N ALA A 172 23.85 14.27 16.57
CA ALA A 172 23.49 14.37 17.98
C ALA A 172 23.79 15.80 18.45
N PRO A 173 23.28 16.25 19.62
CA PRO A 173 23.56 17.60 20.13
C PRO A 173 25.05 17.94 20.10
N GLY A 174 25.43 18.92 19.26
CA GLY A 174 26.81 19.37 19.09
C GLY A 174 27.74 18.40 18.36
N LYS A 175 27.25 17.31 17.76
CA LYS A 175 28.06 16.28 17.11
C LYS A 175 27.47 15.82 15.77
N THR A 176 28.31 15.75 14.74
CA THR A 176 27.98 15.06 13.49
C THR A 176 28.45 13.62 13.60
N LEU A 177 27.52 12.66 13.63
CA LEU A 177 27.85 11.24 13.70
C LEU A 177 28.14 10.71 12.30
N TYR A 178 27.28 11.03 11.33
CA TYR A 178 27.43 10.71 9.92
C TYR A 178 26.74 11.78 9.06
N MET A 179 27.35 12.19 7.96
CA MET A 179 26.77 13.19 7.06
C MET A 179 26.85 12.69 5.62
N ALA A 180 25.73 12.23 5.08
CA ALA A 180 25.62 11.97 3.64
C ALA A 180 25.41 13.31 2.93
N SER A 181 26.32 13.68 2.02
CA SER A 181 26.20 14.91 1.25
C SER A 181 26.70 14.72 -0.17
N ALA A 182 25.76 14.71 -1.12
CA ALA A 182 26.08 14.73 -2.55
C ALA A 182 26.76 16.05 -2.98
N VAL A 183 26.61 17.13 -2.19
CA VAL A 183 27.14 18.46 -2.49
C VAL A 183 28.56 18.65 -1.95
N ILE A 184 28.88 18.08 -0.78
CA ILE A 184 30.20 18.20 -0.15
C ILE A 184 30.72 16.81 0.27
N PRO A 185 31.30 16.03 -0.66
CA PRO A 185 31.75 14.66 -0.40
C PRO A 185 32.76 14.52 0.75
N ALA A 186 33.56 15.57 1.00
CA ALA A 186 34.53 15.60 2.08
C ALA A 186 33.90 15.45 3.48
N LEU A 187 32.67 15.93 3.69
CA LEU A 187 31.96 15.77 4.97
C LEU A 187 31.58 14.32 5.23
N GLU A 188 31.19 13.61 4.17
CA GLU A 188 30.88 12.18 4.26
C GLU A 188 32.15 11.39 4.53
N GLU A 189 33.25 11.66 3.83
CA GLU A 189 34.53 10.98 4.04
C GLU A 189 35.06 11.15 5.47
N LEU A 190 35.00 12.38 6.00
CA LEU A 190 35.44 12.68 7.36
C LEU A 190 34.57 12.02 8.43
N SER A 191 33.25 11.96 8.21
CA SER A 191 32.30 11.39 9.17
C SER A 191 32.15 9.86 9.04
N ARG A 192 32.46 9.26 7.87
CA ARG A 192 32.34 7.81 7.62
C ARG A 192 33.14 6.97 8.61
N LYS A 193 34.28 7.45 9.09
CA LYS A 193 35.10 6.76 10.10
C LYS A 193 34.34 6.49 11.41
N ASN A 194 33.36 7.33 11.75
CA ASN A 194 32.57 7.22 12.97
C ASN A 194 31.64 6.00 12.94
N LEU A 195 31.27 5.49 11.76
CA LEU A 195 30.39 4.32 11.61
C LEU A 195 31.01 3.01 12.16
N ARG A 196 32.31 3.02 12.44
CA ARG A 196 33.03 1.90 13.06
C ARG A 196 33.17 2.03 14.58
N LEU A 197 32.83 3.20 15.14
CA LEU A 197 32.94 3.48 16.56
C LEU A 197 31.66 3.07 17.29
N SER A 198 31.81 2.59 18.52
CA SER A 198 30.70 2.35 19.43
C SER A 198 30.04 3.68 19.83
N LEU A 199 28.78 3.62 20.28
CA LEU A 199 28.08 4.80 20.81
C LEU A 199 28.87 5.47 21.95
N LYS A 200 29.56 4.68 22.77
CA LYS A 200 30.42 5.17 23.86
C LYS A 200 31.66 5.92 23.34
N GLU A 201 32.32 5.40 22.30
CA GLU A 201 33.48 6.07 21.67
C GLU A 201 33.07 7.35 20.93
N LEU A 202 31.83 7.41 20.42
CA LEU A 202 31.21 8.63 19.90
C LEU A 202 30.80 9.61 21.02
N GLY A 203 30.97 9.22 22.28
CA GLY A 203 30.60 9.99 23.46
C GLY A 203 29.09 10.22 23.56
N LEU A 204 28.29 9.22 23.18
CA LEU A 204 26.86 9.17 23.40
C LEU A 204 26.57 8.36 24.67
N ALA A 205 25.57 8.81 25.42
CA ALA A 205 25.15 8.23 26.68
C ALA A 205 23.65 7.92 26.66
N ASP A 206 23.20 7.20 27.67
CA ASP A 206 21.76 6.98 27.90
C ASP A 206 21.01 8.31 27.97
N GLY A 207 19.83 8.37 27.35
CA GLY A 207 19.01 9.57 27.27
C GLY A 207 19.43 10.60 26.22
N HIS A 208 20.59 10.46 25.57
CA HIS A 208 20.94 11.35 24.45
C HIS A 208 19.98 11.18 23.27
N GLU A 209 19.73 12.27 22.57
CA GLU A 209 18.93 12.27 21.34
C GLU A 209 19.82 12.21 20.10
N ILE A 210 19.40 11.42 19.12
CA ILE A 210 19.99 11.32 17.79
C ILE A 210 18.93 11.75 16.79
N ALA A 211 19.29 12.66 15.88
CA ALA A 211 18.47 13.04 14.76
C ALA A 211 18.97 12.37 13.48
N VAL A 212 18.04 11.77 12.73
CA VAL A 212 18.26 11.22 11.39
C VAL A 212 17.50 12.07 10.39
N ALA A 213 18.22 12.73 9.49
CA ALA A 213 17.67 13.57 8.44
C ALA A 213 17.92 12.94 7.07
N ASP A 214 16.95 13.01 6.17
CA ASP A 214 17.05 12.52 4.80
C ASP A 214 16.17 13.38 3.89
N GLU A 215 16.51 13.49 2.61
CA GLU A 215 15.70 14.20 1.62
C GLU A 215 14.31 13.58 1.42
N THR A 216 14.15 12.28 1.73
CA THR A 216 12.86 11.58 1.65
C THR A 216 11.95 11.87 2.84
N LEU A 217 12.42 12.58 3.87
CA LEU A 217 11.66 12.87 5.08
C LEU A 217 11.22 14.33 5.11
N SER A 218 9.94 14.57 5.39
CA SER A 218 9.42 15.94 5.58
C SER A 218 9.97 16.61 6.84
N GLN A 219 10.34 15.81 7.85
CA GLN A 219 11.02 16.25 9.08
C GLN A 219 12.02 15.18 9.54
N PRO A 220 13.14 15.57 10.18
CA PRO A 220 14.08 14.61 10.76
C PRO A 220 13.42 13.71 11.81
N LEU A 221 13.81 12.45 11.85
CA LEU A 221 13.43 11.52 12.90
C LEU A 221 14.35 11.68 14.11
N THR A 222 13.77 11.90 15.29
CA THR A 222 14.53 11.99 16.54
C THR A 222 14.36 10.72 17.37
N PHE A 223 15.46 10.11 17.76
CA PHE A 223 15.54 8.91 18.59
C PHE A 223 16.20 9.25 19.92
N ARG A 224 15.54 8.92 21.03
CA ARG A 224 16.17 8.97 22.35
C ARG A 224 16.81 7.63 22.65
N LEU A 225 18.11 7.64 22.93
CA LEU A 225 18.84 6.44 23.29
C LEU A 225 18.37 5.92 24.66
N GLN A 226 18.10 4.62 24.72
CA GLN A 226 17.93 3.85 25.94
C GLN A 226 19.01 2.78 25.98
N LEU A 227 20.13 3.08 26.64
CA LEU A 227 21.26 2.17 26.78
C LEU A 227 21.09 1.41 28.10
N THR A 228 20.53 0.20 28.03
CA THR A 228 20.53 -0.69 29.20
C THR A 228 21.95 -1.18 29.48
N ALA A 229 22.36 -1.16 30.75
CA ALA A 229 23.52 -1.95 31.16
C ALA A 229 23.23 -3.42 30.83
N PRO A 230 24.23 -4.20 30.35
CA PRO A 230 24.03 -5.63 30.23
C PRO A 230 23.56 -6.17 31.58
N ALA A 231 22.49 -6.98 31.58
CA ALA A 231 22.04 -7.64 32.79
C ALA A 231 23.25 -8.35 33.41
N MET A 232 23.61 -8.00 34.65
CA MET A 232 24.59 -8.79 35.38
C MET A 232 24.01 -10.20 35.46
N ASP A 233 24.73 -11.16 34.89
CA ASP A 233 24.40 -12.57 35.01
C ASP A 233 24.55 -12.91 36.50
N VAL A 234 23.44 -12.91 37.24
CA VAL A 234 23.41 -13.32 38.64
C VAL A 234 23.40 -14.85 38.65
N THR A 235 24.55 -15.44 38.36
CA THR A 235 24.86 -16.82 38.75
C THR A 235 25.94 -16.78 39.84
N GLN A 236 25.46 -16.75 41.09
CA GLN A 236 26.09 -17.39 42.25
C GLN A 236 25.03 -18.20 42.97
#